data_AF-A0A7K5ACK6-F1
#
_entry.id   AF-A0A7K5ACK6-F1
#
_cell.length_a   1.000
_cell.length_b   1.000
_cell.length_c   1.000
_cell.angle_alpha   90.00
_cell.angle_beta   90.00
_cell.angle_gamma   90.00
#
_symmetry.space_group_name_H-M   'P 1'
#
loop_
_entity.id
_entity.type
_entity.pdbx_description
1 polymer ?
#
loop_
_entity_poly.entity_id
_entity_poly.type
_entity_poly.pdbx_seq_one_letter_code
_entity_poly.pdbx_strand_id
1 'polypeptide(L)'
;ASSAGGATRPRKSMEEGPDVDSLGFQAMEHNVPGLSRVIFQKLNVKSYEDYKSAMDGRKSGSDFGIRTYFEMFQKMEDTFKFCAACKKLPDALPDPKSLRRCKRCQNVYYCGTACQRSDWPLHKKFCKKLKLVATDRLVEWLVFTGDIPFPTETWTKPTWAVKGWEDWFSMQEQLEEKLDAILAGRYMTLLWANAGKPRPEDKELRESIRRLVTDFHSRPLTIGLGLQLFGINPVTKTLTVHVVGASHVETLNTRLTDYDELTRMFPGHQGMEVVMVGVDVVDGAIRRPPLATPAPRGRVYLSSYKGLYHDFWESHVETKLAARPDLVVGFHPGLHACPDLLAGWLPTLLLLRDYRLPVLFTVY
;
A
#
# COMPACT_ATOMS: atom_id res chain seq x y z
N ALA A 1 -23.58 -0.14 57.32
CA ALA A 1 -22.49 0.73 56.84
C ALA A 1 -22.19 0.32 55.41
N SER A 2 -22.33 1.28 54.51
CA SER A 2 -22.47 1.19 53.06
C SER A 2 -21.21 0.69 52.35
N SER A 3 -21.40 -0.30 51.47
CA SER A 3 -20.42 -0.74 50.47
C SER A 3 -20.29 0.30 49.37
N ALA A 4 -19.07 0.82 49.18
CA ALA A 4 -18.74 1.72 48.09
C ALA A 4 -18.68 0.92 46.77
N GLY A 5 -19.70 1.08 45.93
CA GLY A 5 -19.68 0.63 44.54
C GLY A 5 -18.79 1.55 43.71
N GLY A 6 -17.64 1.03 43.28
CA GLY A 6 -16.80 1.68 42.28
C GLY A 6 -17.53 1.70 40.94
N ALA A 7 -17.92 2.89 40.49
CA ALA A 7 -18.49 3.10 39.16
C ALA A 7 -17.42 2.86 38.10
N THR A 8 -17.48 1.71 37.43
CA THR A 8 -16.76 1.46 36.18
C THR A 8 -17.32 2.40 35.11
N ARG A 9 -16.48 3.35 34.67
CA ARG A 9 -16.76 4.17 33.48
C ARG A 9 -17.00 3.22 32.30
N PRO A 10 -18.09 3.40 31.51
CA PRO A 10 -18.31 2.59 30.33
C PRO A 10 -17.18 2.84 29.33
N ARG A 11 -16.57 1.77 28.80
CA ARG A 11 -15.72 1.86 27.61
C ARG A 11 -16.61 2.45 26.50
N LYS A 12 -16.31 3.67 26.06
CA LYS A 12 -16.86 4.23 24.83
C LYS A 12 -16.58 3.19 23.74
N SER A 13 -17.61 2.63 23.13
CA SER A 13 -17.44 1.92 21.86
C SER A 13 -16.75 2.90 20.91
N MET A 14 -15.57 2.54 20.39
CA MET A 14 -14.96 3.29 19.30
C MET A 14 -16.02 3.39 18.21
N GLU A 15 -16.53 4.60 17.95
CA GLU A 15 -17.37 4.82 16.78
C GLU A 15 -16.51 4.45 15.58
N GLU A 16 -16.89 3.40 14.85
CA GLU A 16 -16.21 2.99 13.64
C GLU A 16 -16.44 4.08 12.60
N GLY A 17 -15.44 4.95 12.44
CA GLY A 17 -15.40 5.92 11.35
C GLY A 17 -15.46 5.21 9.98
N PRO A 18 -15.80 5.95 8.90
CA PRO A 18 -15.89 5.37 7.56
C PRO A 18 -14.57 4.71 7.15
N ASP A 19 -14.66 3.43 6.81
CA ASP A 19 -13.55 2.56 6.37
C ASP A 19 -13.38 2.66 4.85
N VAL A 20 -12.19 3.10 4.41
CA VAL A 20 -11.86 3.30 2.98
C VAL A 20 -11.91 1.97 2.22
N ASP A 21 -11.50 0.88 2.85
CA ASP A 21 -11.46 -0.45 2.24
C ASP A 21 -12.87 -0.98 2.04
N SER A 22 -13.76 -0.73 3.01
CA SER A 22 -15.19 -1.08 2.90
C SER A 22 -15.86 -0.34 1.75
N LEU A 23 -15.59 0.96 1.61
CA LEU A 23 -16.08 1.76 0.49
C LEU A 23 -15.53 1.27 -0.86
N GLY A 24 -14.24 0.93 -0.92
CA GLY A 24 -13.61 0.33 -2.10
C GLY A 24 -14.27 -0.99 -2.49
N PHE A 25 -14.61 -1.81 -1.50
CA PHE A 25 -15.30 -3.08 -1.70
C PHE A 25 -16.73 -2.91 -2.22
N GLN A 26 -17.48 -1.95 -1.67
CA GLN A 26 -18.83 -1.61 -2.13
C GLN A 26 -18.81 -1.07 -3.57
N ALA A 27 -17.86 -0.18 -3.89
CA ALA A 27 -17.69 0.36 -5.23
C ALA A 27 -17.37 -0.76 -6.24
N MET A 28 -16.53 -1.72 -5.86
CA MET A 28 -16.21 -2.88 -6.67
C MET A 28 -17.45 -3.76 -6.94
N GLU A 29 -18.24 -4.07 -5.92
CA GLU A 29 -19.47 -4.88 -6.05
C GLU A 29 -20.52 -4.19 -6.92
N HIS A 30 -20.69 -2.87 -6.77
CA HIS A 30 -21.57 -2.08 -7.63
C HIS A 30 -21.11 -2.10 -9.10
N ASN A 31 -19.80 -2.01 -9.34
CA ASN A 31 -19.22 -1.99 -10.68
C ASN A 31 -19.24 -3.37 -11.37
N VAL A 32 -19.06 -4.45 -10.60
CA VAL A 32 -19.05 -5.83 -11.07
C VAL A 32 -19.83 -6.70 -10.08
N PRO A 33 -21.16 -6.82 -10.25
CA PRO A 33 -21.99 -7.59 -9.32
C PRO A 33 -21.53 -9.05 -9.18
N GLY A 34 -21.36 -9.47 -7.93
CA GLY A 34 -20.88 -10.79 -7.51
C GLY A 34 -19.36 -10.94 -7.43
N LEU A 35 -18.58 -9.91 -7.75
CA LEU A 35 -17.12 -10.00 -7.74
C LEU A 35 -16.57 -10.19 -6.32
N SER A 36 -17.20 -9.55 -5.33
CA SER A 36 -16.92 -9.76 -3.91
C SER A 36 -16.90 -11.24 -3.54
N ARG A 37 -17.96 -11.96 -3.92
CA ARG A 37 -18.13 -13.40 -3.65
C ARG A 37 -17.04 -14.23 -4.32
N VAL A 38 -16.62 -13.87 -5.53
CA VAL A 38 -15.50 -14.53 -6.21
C VAL A 38 -14.21 -14.32 -5.42
N ILE A 39 -13.90 -13.09 -5.01
CA ILE A 39 -12.71 -12.78 -4.21
C ILE A 39 -12.69 -13.58 -2.92
N PHE A 40 -13.80 -13.58 -2.18
CA PHE A 40 -13.93 -14.34 -0.93
C PHE A 40 -13.72 -15.84 -1.14
N GLN A 41 -14.34 -16.41 -2.18
CA GLN A 41 -14.14 -17.82 -2.53
C GLN A 41 -12.67 -18.13 -2.87
N LYS A 42 -11.98 -17.25 -3.59
CA LYS A 42 -10.56 -17.46 -3.98
C LYS A 42 -9.61 -17.30 -2.79
N LEU A 43 -9.96 -16.45 -1.84
CA LEU A 43 -9.21 -16.27 -0.59
C LEU A 43 -9.63 -17.23 0.52
N ASN A 44 -10.62 -18.11 0.28
CA ASN A 44 -11.16 -19.04 1.28
C ASN A 44 -11.70 -18.33 2.56
N VAL A 45 -12.34 -17.17 2.38
CA VAL A 45 -13.03 -16.39 3.44
C VAL A 45 -14.52 -16.30 3.12
N LYS A 46 -15.39 -16.02 4.11
CA LYS A 46 -16.85 -16.06 3.90
C LYS A 46 -17.49 -14.68 3.76
N SER A 47 -16.87 -13.64 4.31
CA SER A 47 -17.40 -12.27 4.28
C SER A 47 -16.29 -11.22 4.27
N TYR A 48 -16.69 -9.95 4.17
CA TYR A 48 -15.78 -8.82 4.30
C TYR A 48 -15.18 -8.76 5.71
N GLU A 49 -15.95 -9.08 6.75
CA GLU A 49 -15.48 -9.13 8.13
C GLU A 49 -14.44 -10.23 8.32
N ASP A 50 -14.63 -11.41 7.72
CA ASP A 50 -13.63 -12.48 7.72
C ASP A 50 -12.35 -12.03 6.99
N TYR A 51 -12.49 -11.39 5.83
CA TYR A 51 -11.36 -10.80 5.09
C TYR A 51 -10.60 -9.77 5.94
N LYS A 52 -11.31 -8.81 6.54
CA LYS A 52 -10.73 -7.78 7.40
C LYS A 52 -10.06 -8.40 8.63
N SER A 53 -10.67 -9.41 9.24
CA SER A 53 -10.06 -10.16 10.35
C SER A 53 -8.77 -10.87 9.93
N ALA A 54 -8.73 -11.45 8.73
CA ALA A 54 -7.53 -12.08 8.19
C ALA A 54 -6.42 -11.07 7.93
N MET A 55 -6.75 -9.91 7.35
CA MET A 55 -5.81 -8.79 7.13
C MET A 55 -5.26 -8.24 8.45
N ASP A 56 -6.11 -8.16 9.48
CA ASP A 56 -5.75 -7.74 10.84
C ASP A 56 -4.85 -8.74 11.59
N GLY A 57 -4.47 -9.88 10.97
CA GLY A 57 -3.71 -10.93 11.64
C GLY A 57 -4.50 -11.68 12.72
N ARG A 58 -5.78 -11.37 12.91
CA ARG A 58 -6.70 -12.03 13.85
C ARG A 58 -7.18 -13.33 13.21
N LYS A 59 -6.41 -14.39 13.40
CA LYS A 59 -6.70 -15.74 12.89
C LYS A 59 -8.12 -16.20 13.28
N SER A 60 -9.01 -16.21 12.30
CA SER A 60 -10.29 -16.91 12.36
C SER A 60 -10.45 -17.74 11.09
N GLY A 61 -10.00 -19.00 11.12
CA GLY A 61 -10.43 -20.03 10.17
C GLY A 61 -9.58 -20.25 8.91
N SER A 62 -9.00 -21.45 8.81
CA SER A 62 -8.31 -22.09 7.67
C SER A 62 -7.22 -21.28 6.95
N ASP A 63 -6.10 -21.94 6.66
CA ASP A 63 -5.17 -21.55 5.59
C ASP A 63 -5.95 -20.97 4.38
N PHE A 64 -5.41 -19.93 3.70
CA PHE A 64 -5.94 -19.43 2.41
C PHE A 64 -6.09 -20.56 1.37
N GLY A 65 -5.56 -21.74 1.70
CA GLY A 65 -5.80 -22.99 1.02
C GLY A 65 -5.04 -23.00 -0.29
N ILE A 66 -3.91 -22.28 -0.33
CA ILE A 66 -3.04 -22.14 -1.48
C ILE A 66 -1.94 -23.18 -1.30
N ARG A 67 -2.02 -24.27 -2.07
CA ARG A 67 -1.10 -25.41 -1.94
C ARG A 67 0.10 -25.32 -2.87
N THR A 68 0.01 -24.51 -3.92
CA THR A 68 1.06 -24.33 -4.93
C THR A 68 1.11 -22.89 -5.44
N TYR A 69 2.26 -22.47 -5.98
CA TYR A 69 2.38 -21.16 -6.64
C TYR A 69 1.46 -21.03 -7.86
N PHE A 70 1.29 -22.10 -8.64
CA PHE A 70 0.33 -22.12 -9.74
C PHE A 70 -1.08 -21.80 -9.25
N GLU A 71 -1.53 -22.43 -8.16
CA GLU A 71 -2.84 -22.15 -7.58
C GLU A 71 -2.95 -20.71 -7.09
N MET A 72 -1.91 -20.16 -6.45
CA MET A 72 -1.85 -18.77 -6.01
C MET A 72 -2.08 -17.81 -7.19
N PHE A 73 -1.29 -17.93 -8.26
CA PHE A 73 -1.40 -17.06 -9.42
C PHE A 73 -2.72 -17.24 -10.16
N GLN A 74 -3.24 -18.46 -10.22
CA GLN A 74 -4.56 -18.71 -10.82
C GLN A 74 -5.68 -18.07 -10.00
N LYS A 75 -5.64 -18.19 -8.66
CA LYS A 75 -6.60 -17.55 -7.75
C LYS A 75 -6.55 -16.03 -7.89
N MET A 76 -5.35 -15.44 -7.93
CA MET A 76 -5.17 -14.01 -8.22
C MET A 76 -5.73 -13.64 -9.59
N GLU A 77 -5.47 -14.42 -10.64
CA GLU A 77 -5.98 -14.13 -11.99
C GLU A 77 -7.52 -14.15 -12.05
N ASP A 78 -8.14 -15.05 -11.29
CA ASP A 78 -9.59 -15.21 -11.27
C ASP A 78 -10.32 -14.01 -10.62
N THR A 79 -9.68 -13.26 -9.72
CA THR A 79 -10.32 -12.10 -9.02
C THR A 79 -10.53 -10.87 -9.91
N PHE A 80 -10.09 -10.88 -11.16
CA PHE A 80 -10.43 -9.83 -12.14
C PHE A 80 -10.83 -10.41 -13.50
N LYS A 81 -11.22 -11.69 -13.52
CA LYS A 81 -11.64 -12.40 -14.74
C LYS A 81 -13.13 -12.18 -15.03
N PHE A 82 -13.47 -10.98 -15.48
CA PHE A 82 -14.84 -10.60 -15.89
C PHE A 82 -14.82 -9.79 -17.19
N CYS A 83 -15.97 -9.70 -17.87
CA CYS A 83 -16.05 -8.91 -19.10
C CYS A 83 -15.90 -7.41 -18.80
N ALA A 84 -14.88 -6.76 -19.35
CA ALA A 84 -14.63 -5.34 -19.12
C ALA A 84 -15.77 -4.44 -19.65
N ALA A 85 -16.50 -4.90 -20.67
CA ALA A 85 -17.61 -4.15 -21.27
C ALA A 85 -18.94 -4.36 -20.53
N CYS A 86 -19.41 -5.61 -20.38
CA CYS A 86 -20.73 -5.91 -19.82
C CYS A 86 -20.73 -6.31 -18.34
N LYS A 87 -19.54 -6.32 -17.70
CA LYS A 87 -19.33 -6.61 -16.26
C LYS A 87 -19.78 -7.99 -15.80
N LYS A 88 -20.16 -8.89 -16.72
CA LYS A 88 -20.53 -10.26 -16.39
C LYS A 88 -19.31 -11.09 -15.97
N LEU A 89 -19.49 -11.82 -14.87
CA LEU A 89 -18.61 -12.87 -14.37
C LEU A 89 -18.72 -14.15 -15.24
N PRO A 90 -17.76 -15.09 -15.16
CA PRO A 90 -17.78 -16.32 -15.94
C PRO A 90 -19.07 -17.13 -15.78
N ASP A 91 -19.57 -17.25 -14.55
CA ASP A 91 -20.78 -18.05 -14.23
C ASP A 91 -22.08 -17.39 -14.73
N ALA A 92 -22.04 -16.12 -15.08
CA ALA A 92 -23.17 -15.38 -15.65
C ALA A 92 -23.18 -15.39 -17.20
N LEU A 93 -22.24 -16.12 -17.83
CA LEU A 93 -22.16 -16.26 -19.28
C LEU A 93 -22.76 -17.59 -19.76
N PRO A 94 -23.37 -17.62 -20.95
CA PRO A 94 -23.88 -18.87 -21.54
C PRO A 94 -22.80 -19.95 -21.71
N ASP A 95 -21.58 -19.53 -22.05
CA ASP A 95 -20.38 -20.37 -22.03
C ASP A 95 -19.28 -19.63 -21.25
N PRO A 96 -18.89 -20.11 -20.04
CA PRO A 96 -17.80 -19.51 -19.27
C PRO A 96 -16.46 -19.47 -20.02
N LYS A 97 -16.23 -20.37 -21.00
CA LYS A 97 -15.01 -20.41 -21.82
C LYS A 97 -14.96 -19.32 -22.90
N SER A 98 -16.04 -18.57 -23.06
CA SER A 98 -16.12 -17.45 -24.01
C SER A 98 -15.31 -16.22 -23.58
N LEU A 99 -14.99 -16.08 -22.28
CA LEU A 99 -14.14 -15.01 -21.78
C LEU A 99 -12.72 -15.13 -22.32
N ARG A 100 -12.31 -14.16 -23.13
CA ARG A 100 -10.97 -14.10 -23.73
C ARG A 100 -10.28 -12.80 -23.39
N ARG A 101 -8.97 -12.90 -23.15
CA ARG A 101 -8.11 -11.74 -22.93
C ARG A 101 -7.98 -10.92 -24.19
N CYS A 102 -7.83 -9.60 -24.02
CA CYS A 102 -7.27 -8.78 -25.07
C CYS A 102 -5.87 -9.29 -25.44
N LYS A 103 -5.68 -9.70 -26.70
CA LYS A 103 -4.41 -10.28 -27.17
C LYS A 103 -3.21 -9.34 -27.00
N ARG A 104 -3.44 -8.02 -26.96
CA ARG A 104 -2.41 -6.98 -26.87
C ARG A 104 -1.94 -6.75 -25.44
N CYS A 105 -2.85 -6.48 -24.51
CA CYS A 105 -2.48 -6.11 -23.14
C CYS A 105 -2.49 -7.28 -22.15
N GLN A 106 -3.22 -8.37 -22.45
CA GLN A 106 -3.41 -9.52 -21.55
C GLN A 106 -4.00 -9.20 -20.16
N ASN A 107 -4.49 -7.97 -19.93
CA ASN A 107 -4.98 -7.50 -18.63
C ASN A 107 -6.50 -7.53 -18.48
N VAL A 108 -7.24 -7.34 -19.59
CA VAL A 108 -8.70 -7.26 -19.59
C VAL A 108 -9.32 -8.40 -20.39
N TYR A 109 -10.53 -8.80 -20.00
CA TYR A 109 -11.27 -9.88 -20.62
C TYR A 109 -12.56 -9.39 -21.29
N TYR A 110 -12.98 -10.10 -22.33
CA TYR A 110 -14.25 -9.88 -23.01
C TYR A 110 -14.94 -11.22 -23.26
N CYS A 111 -16.26 -11.28 -23.06
CA CYS A 111 -17.05 -12.48 -23.38
C CYS A 111 -17.22 -12.71 -24.90
N GLY A 112 -16.77 -11.77 -25.74
CA GLY A 112 -16.86 -11.87 -27.19
C GLY A 112 -16.39 -10.62 -27.92
N THR A 113 -16.29 -10.72 -29.24
CA THR A 113 -15.81 -9.64 -30.11
C THR A 113 -16.73 -8.42 -30.10
N ALA A 114 -18.04 -8.59 -29.90
CA ALA A 114 -18.99 -7.49 -29.77
C ALA A 114 -18.66 -6.59 -28.55
N CYS A 115 -18.47 -7.20 -27.38
CA CYS A 115 -18.04 -6.48 -26.17
C CYS A 115 -16.68 -5.81 -26.33
N GLN A 116 -15.71 -6.51 -26.95
CA GLN A 116 -14.39 -5.94 -27.23
C GLN A 116 -14.48 -4.72 -28.16
N ARG A 117 -15.28 -4.77 -29.23
CA ARG A 117 -15.46 -3.67 -30.17
C ARG A 117 -16.14 -2.47 -29.53
N SER A 118 -17.15 -2.73 -28.70
CA SER A 118 -17.87 -1.68 -27.95
C SER A 118 -16.94 -0.92 -26.98
N ASP A 119 -16.08 -1.64 -26.26
CA ASP A 119 -15.13 -1.05 -25.30
C ASP A 119 -13.88 -0.43 -25.97
N TRP A 120 -13.58 -0.78 -27.22
CA TRP A 120 -12.36 -0.37 -27.92
C TRP A 120 -12.07 1.15 -27.93
N PRO A 121 -13.05 2.06 -28.13
CA PRO A 121 -12.80 3.50 -28.12
C PRO A 121 -12.17 4.00 -26.81
N LEU A 122 -12.55 3.40 -25.67
CA LEU A 122 -11.98 3.68 -24.36
C LEU A 122 -10.71 2.85 -24.13
N HIS A 123 -10.80 1.53 -24.31
CA HIS A 123 -9.71 0.60 -24.03
C HIS A 123 -8.42 0.94 -24.79
N LYS A 124 -8.49 1.35 -26.06
CA LYS A 124 -7.31 1.65 -26.88
C LYS A 124 -6.41 2.72 -26.27
N LYS A 125 -6.97 3.66 -25.49
CA LYS A 125 -6.23 4.73 -24.80
C LYS A 125 -5.31 4.17 -23.71
N PHE A 126 -5.70 3.05 -23.10
CA PHE A 126 -5.01 2.46 -21.95
C PHE A 126 -4.38 1.11 -22.25
N CYS A 127 -4.70 0.47 -23.39
CA CYS A 127 -4.24 -0.87 -23.75
C CYS A 127 -2.73 -1.07 -23.57
N LYS A 128 -1.91 -0.10 -24.00
CA LYS A 128 -0.45 -0.14 -23.80
C LYS A 128 -0.05 -0.11 -22.33
N LYS A 129 -0.65 0.79 -21.53
CA LYS A 129 -0.39 0.88 -20.07
C LYS A 129 -0.85 -0.39 -19.35
N LEU A 130 -2.00 -0.93 -19.74
CA LEU A 130 -2.53 -2.18 -19.20
C LEU A 130 -1.62 -3.38 -19.49
N LYS A 131 -0.83 -3.36 -20.58
CA LYS A 131 0.21 -4.37 -20.81
C LYS A 131 1.27 -4.33 -19.70
N LEU A 132 1.69 -3.12 -19.30
CA LEU A 132 2.65 -2.94 -18.22
C LEU A 132 2.06 -3.44 -16.89
N VAL A 133 0.83 -3.03 -16.56
CA VAL A 133 0.12 -3.46 -15.34
C VAL A 133 0.00 -4.99 -15.26
N ALA A 134 -0.26 -5.66 -16.39
CA ALA A 134 -0.37 -7.12 -16.42
C ALA A 134 0.94 -7.83 -16.04
N THR A 135 2.09 -7.21 -16.35
CA THR A 135 3.42 -7.68 -15.96
C THR A 135 3.74 -7.26 -14.53
N ASP A 136 3.54 -5.99 -14.19
CA ASP A 136 3.91 -5.41 -12.90
C ASP A 136 3.22 -6.14 -11.74
N ARG A 137 1.92 -6.45 -11.87
CA ARG A 137 1.18 -7.21 -10.85
C ARG A 137 1.73 -8.61 -10.59
N LEU A 138 2.39 -9.22 -11.58
CA LEU A 138 3.05 -10.53 -11.41
C LEU A 138 4.42 -10.36 -10.78
N VAL A 139 5.21 -9.37 -11.25
CA VAL A 139 6.55 -9.09 -10.74
C VAL A 139 6.52 -8.53 -9.31
N GLU A 140 5.45 -7.85 -8.92
CA GLU A 140 5.19 -7.37 -7.55
C GLU A 140 5.25 -8.49 -6.51
N TRP A 141 4.98 -9.74 -6.91
CA TRP A 141 5.17 -10.89 -6.05
C TRP A 141 6.59 -11.01 -5.48
N LEU A 142 7.59 -10.52 -6.23
CA LEU A 142 9.00 -10.52 -5.81
C LEU A 142 9.28 -9.56 -4.64
N VAL A 143 8.37 -8.63 -4.33
CA VAL A 143 8.46 -7.82 -3.10
C VAL A 143 8.35 -8.73 -1.87
N PHE A 144 7.45 -9.71 -1.93
CA PHE A 144 7.23 -10.65 -0.82
C PHE A 144 8.34 -11.69 -0.69
N THR A 145 9.08 -11.96 -1.76
CA THR A 145 10.24 -12.87 -1.72
C THR A 145 11.51 -12.17 -1.24
N GLY A 146 11.48 -10.85 -1.10
CA GLY A 146 12.60 -10.03 -0.63
C GLY A 146 13.61 -9.67 -1.73
N ASP A 147 13.33 -9.98 -3.00
CA ASP A 147 14.22 -9.64 -4.11
C ASP A 147 14.12 -8.15 -4.50
N ILE A 148 12.97 -7.50 -4.20
CA ILE A 148 12.73 -6.08 -4.45
C ILE A 148 12.12 -5.35 -3.24
N PRO A 149 12.32 -4.02 -3.10
CA PRO A 149 13.40 -3.27 -3.75
C PRO A 149 14.79 -3.78 -3.37
N PHE A 150 15.75 -3.62 -4.28
CA PHE A 150 17.15 -3.90 -4.01
C PHE A 150 17.73 -2.86 -3.03
N PRO A 151 18.80 -3.20 -2.27
CA PRO A 151 19.46 -2.24 -1.39
C PRO A 151 20.01 -1.01 -2.13
N THR A 152 19.80 0.15 -1.52
CA THR A 152 20.26 1.47 -2.00
C THR A 152 21.35 2.02 -1.08
N GLU A 153 22.24 2.82 -1.67
CA GLU A 153 23.37 3.45 -0.97
C GLU A 153 23.08 4.92 -0.67
N THR A 154 23.96 5.55 0.13
CA THR A 154 23.87 6.99 0.43
C THR A 154 23.79 7.80 -0.86
N TRP A 155 22.91 8.80 -0.90
CA TRP A 155 22.71 9.62 -2.08
C TRP A 155 24.01 10.32 -2.50
N THR A 156 24.39 10.15 -3.76
CA THR A 156 25.56 10.81 -4.35
C THR A 156 25.26 12.23 -4.82
N LYS A 157 23.98 12.58 -4.96
CA LYS A 157 23.50 13.93 -5.28
C LYS A 157 22.79 14.54 -4.06
N PRO A 158 22.93 15.85 -3.82
CA PRO A 158 22.12 16.53 -2.82
C PRO A 158 20.65 16.51 -3.23
N THR A 159 19.78 16.57 -2.25
CA THR A 159 18.32 16.42 -2.41
C THR A 159 17.69 17.38 -3.41
N TRP A 160 18.17 18.63 -3.48
CA TRP A 160 17.69 19.62 -4.45
C TRP A 160 18.08 19.32 -5.91
N ALA A 161 19.09 18.47 -6.15
CA ALA A 161 19.58 18.11 -7.48
C ALA A 161 18.84 16.92 -8.09
N VAL A 162 18.08 16.16 -7.30
CA VAL A 162 17.30 15.01 -7.76
C VAL A 162 15.93 15.51 -8.23
N LYS A 163 15.69 15.60 -9.54
CA LYS A 163 14.45 16.14 -10.12
C LYS A 163 13.43 15.08 -10.52
N GLY A 164 13.86 13.82 -10.60
CA GLY A 164 12.99 12.71 -10.93
C GLY A 164 13.68 11.36 -10.83
N TRP A 165 12.99 10.31 -11.28
CA TRP A 165 13.46 8.94 -11.16
C TRP A 165 14.74 8.66 -11.95
N GLU A 166 14.97 9.31 -13.09
CA GLU A 166 16.23 9.16 -13.84
C GLU A 166 17.43 9.65 -13.02
N ASP A 167 17.29 10.77 -12.31
CA ASP A 167 18.33 11.24 -11.40
C ASP A 167 18.53 10.25 -10.26
N TRP A 168 17.44 9.73 -9.67
CA TRP A 168 17.54 8.77 -8.58
C TRP A 168 18.20 7.46 -9.02
N PHE A 169 17.82 6.90 -10.18
CA PHE A 169 18.43 5.71 -10.75
C PHE A 169 19.90 5.92 -11.10
N SER A 170 20.27 7.12 -11.57
CA SER A 170 21.68 7.43 -11.87
C SER A 170 22.59 7.40 -10.64
N MET A 171 22.02 7.50 -9.43
CA MET A 171 22.78 7.38 -8.17
C MET A 171 22.98 5.93 -7.72
N GLN A 172 22.26 4.97 -8.33
CA GLN A 172 22.31 3.58 -7.90
C GLN A 172 23.55 2.90 -8.52
N GLU A 173 24.55 2.63 -7.69
CA GLU A 173 25.73 1.87 -8.10
C GLU A 173 25.34 0.45 -8.52
N GLN A 174 25.98 -0.04 -9.59
CA GLN A 174 25.78 -1.39 -10.14
C GLN A 174 24.31 -1.73 -10.42
N LEU A 175 23.56 -0.74 -10.92
CA LEU A 175 22.12 -0.89 -11.15
C LEU A 175 21.80 -2.02 -12.12
N GLU A 176 22.53 -2.12 -13.23
CA GLU A 176 22.27 -3.18 -14.22
C GLU A 176 22.60 -4.57 -13.66
N GLU A 177 23.68 -4.71 -12.89
CA GLU A 177 24.02 -5.97 -12.22
C GLU A 177 22.97 -6.38 -11.18
N LYS A 178 22.45 -5.42 -10.41
CA LYS A 178 21.34 -5.65 -9.45
C LYS A 178 20.07 -6.12 -10.19
N LEU A 179 19.72 -5.48 -11.29
CA LEU A 179 18.57 -5.88 -12.11
C LEU A 179 18.78 -7.27 -12.71
N ASP A 180 19.96 -7.55 -13.23
CA ASP A 180 20.31 -8.85 -13.82
C ASP A 180 20.28 -9.97 -12.78
N ALA A 181 20.76 -9.71 -11.55
CA ALA A 181 20.67 -10.66 -10.44
C ALA A 181 19.22 -11.03 -10.10
N ILE A 182 18.31 -10.04 -10.08
CA ILE A 182 16.88 -10.29 -9.86
C ILE A 182 16.28 -11.09 -11.02
N LEU A 183 16.62 -10.76 -12.27
CA LEU A 183 16.14 -11.50 -13.44
C LEU A 183 16.60 -12.96 -13.48
N ALA A 184 17.85 -13.22 -13.05
CA ALA A 184 18.42 -14.56 -12.94
C ALA A 184 17.98 -15.30 -11.67
N GLY A 185 17.24 -14.64 -10.77
CA GLY A 185 16.82 -15.17 -9.48
C GLY A 185 15.88 -16.36 -9.58
N ARG A 186 15.92 -17.21 -8.54
CA ARG A 186 15.04 -18.38 -8.40
C ARG A 186 13.56 -18.01 -8.49
N TYR A 187 13.16 -16.93 -7.81
CA TYR A 187 11.76 -16.52 -7.76
C TYR A 187 11.26 -15.95 -9.08
N MET A 188 12.12 -15.28 -9.87
CA MET A 188 11.77 -14.89 -11.25
C MET A 188 11.47 -16.12 -12.12
N THR A 189 12.27 -17.18 -11.98
CA THR A 189 12.03 -18.45 -12.69
C THR A 189 10.73 -19.11 -12.23
N LEU A 190 10.48 -19.18 -10.92
CA LEU A 190 9.26 -19.74 -10.35
C LEU A 190 8.01 -18.97 -10.76
N LEU A 191 8.06 -17.64 -10.78
CA LEU A 191 6.96 -16.77 -11.19
C LEU A 191 6.46 -17.19 -12.58
N TRP A 192 7.34 -17.20 -13.57
CA TRP A 192 6.95 -17.47 -14.96
C TRP A 192 6.64 -18.94 -15.24
N ALA A 193 7.20 -19.87 -14.45
CA ALA A 193 6.79 -21.27 -14.50
C ALA A 193 5.34 -21.49 -14.02
N ASN A 194 4.80 -20.59 -13.18
CA ASN A 194 3.51 -20.77 -12.51
C ASN A 194 2.43 -19.74 -12.92
N ALA A 195 2.79 -18.61 -13.52
CA ALA A 195 1.86 -17.53 -13.84
C ALA A 195 0.89 -17.84 -15.00
N GLY A 196 1.08 -18.94 -15.73
CA GLY A 196 0.23 -19.30 -16.87
C GLY A 196 0.28 -18.30 -18.04
N LYS A 197 1.36 -17.53 -18.13
CA LYS A 197 1.62 -16.51 -19.18
C LYS A 197 3.03 -16.69 -19.74
N PRO A 198 3.25 -16.37 -21.03
CA PRO A 198 4.60 -16.36 -21.58
C PRO A 198 5.45 -15.31 -20.84
N ARG A 199 6.69 -15.67 -20.51
CA ARG A 199 7.65 -14.75 -19.91
C ARG A 199 7.93 -13.60 -20.89
N PRO A 200 7.80 -12.32 -20.46
CA PRO A 200 8.21 -11.18 -21.25
C PRO A 200 9.71 -11.18 -21.58
N GLU A 201 10.11 -10.33 -22.53
CA GLU A 201 11.52 -10.06 -22.82
C GLU A 201 12.20 -9.41 -21.60
N ASP A 202 13.50 -9.67 -21.41
CA ASP A 202 14.24 -9.17 -20.26
C ASP A 202 14.18 -7.64 -20.14
N LYS A 203 14.16 -6.92 -21.26
CA LYS A 203 13.99 -5.47 -21.27
C LYS A 203 12.66 -5.04 -20.64
N GLU A 204 11.55 -5.73 -20.94
CA GLU A 204 10.25 -5.42 -20.34
C GLU A 204 10.23 -5.73 -18.84
N LEU A 205 10.95 -6.77 -18.41
CA LEU A 205 11.09 -7.14 -17.00
C LEU A 205 11.95 -6.15 -16.21
N ARG A 206 13.07 -5.67 -16.76
CA ARG A 206 13.88 -4.61 -16.12
C ARG A 206 13.05 -3.35 -15.88
N GLU A 207 12.27 -2.94 -16.88
CA GLU A 207 11.37 -1.79 -16.75
C GLU A 207 10.26 -2.03 -15.71
N SER A 208 9.77 -3.26 -15.58
CA SER A 208 8.81 -3.63 -14.53
C SER A 208 9.41 -3.52 -13.13
N ILE A 209 10.62 -4.06 -12.93
CA ILE A 209 11.37 -3.94 -11.68
C ILE A 209 11.60 -2.47 -11.34
N ARG A 210 12.05 -1.65 -12.31
CA ARG A 210 12.23 -0.21 -12.11
C ARG A 210 10.95 0.45 -11.62
N ARG A 211 9.80 0.21 -12.26
CA ARG A 211 8.51 0.77 -11.82
C ARG A 211 8.14 0.35 -10.39
N LEU A 212 8.31 -0.93 -10.04
CA LEU A 212 8.00 -1.41 -8.69
C LEU A 212 8.94 -0.82 -7.62
N VAL A 213 10.21 -0.63 -7.95
CA VAL A 213 11.18 0.08 -7.09
C VAL A 213 10.75 1.53 -6.88
N THR A 214 10.29 2.21 -7.95
CA THR A 214 9.77 3.58 -7.81
C THR A 214 8.52 3.65 -6.93
N ASP A 215 7.60 2.69 -7.05
CA ASP A 215 6.39 2.63 -6.22
C ASP A 215 6.76 2.49 -4.73
N PHE A 216 7.70 1.59 -4.44
CA PHE A 216 8.17 1.33 -3.08
C PHE A 216 8.85 2.55 -2.43
N HIS A 217 9.78 3.19 -3.14
CA HIS A 217 10.51 4.34 -2.62
C HIS A 217 9.69 5.64 -2.63
N SER A 218 8.55 5.70 -3.34
CA SER A 218 7.73 6.92 -3.41
C SER A 218 7.33 7.45 -2.03
N ARG A 219 6.99 6.56 -1.08
CA ARG A 219 6.57 6.98 0.27
C ARG A 219 7.70 7.65 1.08
N PRO A 220 8.87 7.02 1.34
CA PRO A 220 9.95 7.68 2.06
C PRO A 220 10.49 8.91 1.32
N LEU A 221 10.54 8.91 -0.02
CA LEU A 221 10.99 10.07 -0.78
C LEU A 221 10.00 11.24 -0.69
N THR A 222 8.70 10.97 -0.60
CA THR A 222 7.69 12.01 -0.36
C THR A 222 7.82 12.61 1.04
N ILE A 223 8.13 11.81 2.07
CA ILE A 223 8.46 12.34 3.40
C ILE A 223 9.68 13.25 3.31
N GLY A 224 10.75 12.78 2.63
CA GLY A 224 11.96 13.56 2.42
C GLY A 224 11.70 14.90 1.73
N LEU A 225 10.87 14.90 0.68
CA LEU A 225 10.40 16.11 0.00
C LEU A 225 9.65 17.04 0.97
N GLY A 226 8.74 16.49 1.79
CA GLY A 226 8.02 17.25 2.80
C GLY A 226 8.96 17.96 3.78
N LEU A 227 9.96 17.23 4.30
CA LEU A 227 10.98 17.82 5.18
C LEU A 227 11.71 18.99 4.53
N GLN A 228 12.07 18.87 3.25
CA GLN A 228 12.70 19.96 2.51
C GLN A 228 11.77 21.17 2.31
N LEU A 229 10.52 20.95 1.88
CA LEU A 229 9.56 22.01 1.62
C LEU A 229 9.26 22.84 2.87
N PHE A 230 9.26 22.21 4.04
CA PHE A 230 9.04 22.88 5.33
C PHE A 230 10.34 23.34 6.00
N GLY A 231 11.51 23.17 5.38
CA GLY A 231 12.80 23.58 5.95
C GLY A 231 13.22 22.81 7.21
N ILE A 232 12.71 21.59 7.38
CA ILE A 232 12.99 20.73 8.53
C ILE A 232 14.28 19.96 8.25
N ASN A 233 15.34 20.24 9.02
CA ASN A 233 16.64 19.60 8.86
C ASN A 233 16.81 18.39 9.81
N PRO A 234 16.89 17.14 9.30
CA PRO A 234 17.02 15.97 10.16
C PRO A 234 18.39 15.82 10.85
N VAL A 235 19.39 16.61 10.45
CA VAL A 235 20.74 16.58 11.04
C VAL A 235 20.80 17.41 12.33
N THR A 236 19.85 18.32 12.56
CA THR A 236 19.89 19.24 13.71
C THR A 236 19.17 18.70 14.95
N LYS A 237 18.22 17.79 14.80
CA LYS A 237 17.44 17.20 15.91
C LYS A 237 16.82 15.87 15.48
N THR A 238 16.47 15.03 16.46
CA THR A 238 15.66 13.85 16.21
C THR A 238 14.28 14.28 15.73
N LEU A 239 13.72 13.56 14.75
CA LEU A 239 12.44 13.90 14.15
C LEU A 239 11.36 12.84 14.41
N THR A 240 10.12 13.28 14.49
CA THR A 240 8.94 12.41 14.45
C THR A 240 8.04 12.81 13.29
N VAL A 241 7.70 11.84 12.44
CA VAL A 241 6.76 11.98 11.32
C VAL A 241 5.53 11.16 11.63
N HIS A 242 4.33 11.76 11.57
CA HIS A 242 3.09 11.00 11.66
C HIS A 242 2.52 10.78 10.26
N VAL A 243 2.38 9.52 9.85
CA VAL A 243 1.63 9.17 8.65
C VAL A 243 0.19 8.93 9.06
N VAL A 244 -0.72 9.80 8.63
CA VAL A 244 -2.12 9.82 9.06
C VAL A 244 -3.02 9.20 8.00
N GLY A 245 -4.01 8.43 8.45
CA GLY A 245 -4.87 7.64 7.57
C GLY A 245 -4.15 6.43 6.96
N ALA A 246 -3.10 5.93 7.61
CA ALA A 246 -2.37 4.75 7.15
C ALA A 246 -3.30 3.52 7.09
N SER A 247 -3.25 2.77 6.00
CA SER A 247 -4.04 1.55 5.83
C SER A 247 -3.13 0.33 5.61
N HIS A 248 -3.71 -0.78 5.21
CA HIS A 248 -2.96 -1.96 4.75
C HIS A 248 -2.00 -1.60 3.59
N VAL A 249 -2.29 -0.55 2.82
CA VAL A 249 -1.43 -0.07 1.72
C VAL A 249 -0.05 0.37 2.21
N GLU A 250 0.03 1.02 3.38
CA GLU A 250 1.30 1.45 4.00
C GLU A 250 1.89 0.43 4.97
N THR A 251 1.07 -0.46 5.52
CA THR A 251 1.42 -1.25 6.72
C THR A 251 1.52 -2.76 6.49
N LEU A 252 0.89 -3.30 5.44
CA LEU A 252 0.91 -4.72 5.15
C LEU A 252 2.29 -5.16 4.67
N ASN A 253 2.89 -6.11 5.40
CA ASN A 253 4.23 -6.65 5.14
C ASN A 253 5.36 -5.60 5.14
N THR A 254 5.12 -4.42 5.71
CA THR A 254 6.14 -3.37 5.85
C THR A 254 7.29 -3.87 6.72
N ARG A 255 8.48 -3.91 6.14
CA ARG A 255 9.73 -4.29 6.80
C ARG A 255 10.27 -3.09 7.58
N LEU A 256 11.03 -3.37 8.63
CA LEU A 256 11.62 -2.33 9.47
C LEU A 256 12.57 -1.40 8.72
N THR A 257 13.08 -1.84 7.57
CA THR A 257 14.06 -1.14 6.73
C THR A 257 13.45 -0.38 5.54
N ASP A 258 12.13 -0.44 5.34
CA ASP A 258 11.48 0.07 4.13
C ASP A 258 11.57 1.59 3.97
N TYR A 259 11.75 2.29 5.09
CA TYR A 259 11.92 3.73 5.13
C TYR A 259 13.37 4.16 5.31
N ASP A 260 14.32 3.21 5.28
CA ASP A 260 15.72 3.56 5.46
C ASP A 260 16.25 4.44 4.30
N GLU A 261 15.52 4.54 3.17
CA GLU A 261 15.78 5.52 2.11
C GLU A 261 15.93 6.95 2.66
N LEU A 262 15.22 7.30 3.74
CA LEU A 262 15.41 8.56 4.47
C LEU A 262 16.82 8.71 5.05
N THR A 263 17.43 7.63 5.55
CA THR A 263 18.83 7.63 6.01
C THR A 263 19.79 7.86 4.86
N ARG A 264 19.51 7.31 3.66
CA ARG A 264 20.37 7.52 2.47
C ARG A 264 20.24 8.95 1.94
N MET A 265 19.05 9.54 2.04
CA MET A 265 18.76 10.91 1.66
C MET A 265 19.37 11.95 2.63
N PHE A 266 19.43 11.62 3.93
CA PHE A 266 19.93 12.51 4.98
C PHE A 266 21.02 11.83 5.82
N PRO A 267 22.23 11.64 5.26
CA PRO A 267 23.34 11.04 6.00
C PRO A 267 23.65 11.88 7.26
N GLY A 268 23.80 11.20 8.40
CA GLY A 268 24.12 11.84 9.68
C GLY A 268 22.93 12.40 10.48
N HIS A 269 21.69 12.12 10.07
CA HIS A 269 20.49 12.51 10.82
C HIS A 269 20.50 12.05 12.29
N GLN A 270 19.86 12.81 13.19
CA GLN A 270 19.85 12.53 14.64
C GLN A 270 18.82 11.47 15.07
N GLY A 271 18.36 10.64 14.13
CA GLY A 271 17.28 9.68 14.31
C GLY A 271 15.93 10.21 13.82
N MET A 272 15.10 9.31 13.28
CA MET A 272 13.74 9.62 12.86
C MET A 272 12.80 8.52 13.33
N GLU A 273 11.61 8.89 13.78
CA GLU A 273 10.49 7.97 13.94
C GLU A 273 9.41 8.29 12.89
N VAL A 274 8.87 7.25 12.26
CA VAL A 274 7.67 7.36 11.41
C VAL A 274 6.57 6.53 12.06
N VAL A 275 5.54 7.22 12.56
CA VAL A 275 4.39 6.62 13.23
C VAL A 275 3.23 6.50 12.23
N MET A 276 2.86 5.27 11.87
CA MET A 276 1.74 4.99 10.97
C MET A 276 0.43 4.93 11.77
N VAL A 277 -0.48 5.86 11.56
CA VAL A 277 -1.74 5.97 12.33
C VAL A 277 -2.94 5.86 11.39
N GLY A 278 -3.80 4.87 11.62
CA GLY A 278 -5.04 4.73 10.86
C GLY A 278 -5.90 3.55 11.30
N VAL A 279 -7.15 3.53 10.84
CA VAL A 279 -8.15 2.53 11.25
C VAL A 279 -7.91 1.17 10.60
N ASP A 280 -7.23 1.12 9.46
CA ASP A 280 -6.91 -0.10 8.71
C ASP A 280 -5.43 -0.47 8.78
N VAL A 281 -4.73 0.03 9.82
CA VAL A 281 -3.39 -0.47 10.18
C VAL A 281 -3.50 -1.96 10.52
N VAL A 282 -2.67 -2.77 9.87
CA VAL A 282 -2.64 -4.23 10.05
C VAL A 282 -1.53 -4.68 10.99
N ASP A 283 -1.64 -5.91 11.47
CA ASP A 283 -0.62 -6.54 12.31
C ASP A 283 0.63 -6.86 11.49
N GLY A 284 1.82 -6.62 12.05
CA GLY A 284 3.08 -6.83 11.35
C GLY A 284 4.30 -6.37 12.16
N ALA A 285 5.47 -6.31 11.52
CA ALA A 285 6.73 -5.96 12.17
C ALA A 285 6.74 -4.55 12.79
N ILE A 286 5.96 -3.63 12.22
CA ILE A 286 5.83 -2.25 12.68
C ILE A 286 4.67 -2.04 13.67
N ARG A 287 3.89 -3.10 13.99
CA ARG A 287 2.82 -3.04 14.99
C ARG A 287 3.40 -3.10 16.41
N ARG A 288 4.06 -2.00 16.78
CA ARG A 288 4.73 -1.78 18.05
C ARG A 288 4.48 -0.33 18.50
N PRO A 289 4.47 -0.07 19.81
CA PRO A 289 4.12 1.25 20.32
C PRO A 289 5.07 2.33 19.79
N PRO A 290 4.59 3.59 19.65
CA PRO A 290 5.46 4.74 19.41
C PRO A 290 6.55 4.85 20.48
N LEU A 291 7.67 5.46 20.12
CA LEU A 291 8.77 5.65 21.05
C LEU A 291 8.42 6.71 22.10
N ALA A 292 8.62 6.34 23.37
CA ALA A 292 8.60 7.29 24.49
C ALA A 292 9.91 8.11 24.58
N THR A 293 10.96 7.68 23.88
CA THR A 293 12.29 8.31 23.84
C THR A 293 12.70 8.63 22.40
N PRO A 294 13.62 9.59 22.17
CA PRO A 294 14.07 9.92 20.81
C PRO A 294 14.62 8.70 20.07
N ALA A 295 14.30 8.59 18.78
CA ALA A 295 14.84 7.56 17.89
C ALA A 295 16.39 7.59 17.86
N PRO A 296 17.06 6.42 17.78
CA PRO A 296 18.51 6.37 17.75
C PRO A 296 19.12 7.14 16.57
N ARG A 297 20.28 7.76 16.78
CA ARG A 297 21.02 8.49 15.73
C ARG A 297 21.30 7.58 14.53
N GLY A 298 21.07 8.12 13.33
CA GLY A 298 21.28 7.40 12.07
C GLY A 298 20.31 6.24 11.81
N ARG A 299 19.21 6.13 12.57
CA ARG A 299 18.18 5.08 12.40
C ARG A 299 16.80 5.66 12.15
N VAL A 300 16.07 5.04 11.24
CA VAL A 300 14.63 5.27 11.06
C VAL A 300 13.89 4.19 11.84
N TYR A 301 13.03 4.61 12.76
CA TYR A 301 12.18 3.72 13.54
C TYR A 301 10.76 3.78 13.01
N LEU A 302 10.22 2.63 12.61
CA LEU A 302 8.81 2.51 12.23
C LEU A 302 7.97 2.03 13.42
N SER A 303 6.87 2.71 13.70
CA SER A 303 5.84 2.29 14.66
C SER A 303 4.47 2.46 14.05
N SER A 304 3.44 1.91 14.69
CA SER A 304 2.08 2.09 14.21
C SER A 304 1.04 2.04 15.31
N TYR A 305 -0.07 2.72 15.06
CA TYR A 305 -1.21 2.79 15.94
C TYR A 305 -2.50 2.58 15.13
N LYS A 306 -3.30 1.59 15.56
CA LYS A 306 -4.58 1.30 14.94
C LYS A 306 -5.68 2.13 15.60
N GLY A 307 -6.19 3.13 14.89
CA GLY A 307 -7.27 4.01 15.36
C GLY A 307 -7.32 5.33 14.59
N LEU A 308 -8.28 6.17 14.97
CA LEU A 308 -8.42 7.51 14.43
C LEU A 308 -7.27 8.40 14.91
N TYR A 309 -6.77 9.28 14.05
CA TYR A 309 -5.61 10.12 14.40
C TYR A 309 -5.89 11.11 15.55
N HIS A 310 -7.11 11.66 15.62
CA HIS A 310 -7.49 12.54 16.72
C HIS A 310 -7.57 11.80 18.06
N ASP A 311 -8.05 10.55 18.07
CA ASP A 311 -8.01 9.72 19.28
C ASP A 311 -6.57 9.38 19.68
N PHE A 312 -5.71 9.06 18.71
CA PHE A 312 -4.28 8.85 18.94
C PHE A 312 -3.62 10.10 19.54
N TRP A 313 -3.95 11.28 19.02
CA TRP A 313 -3.43 12.53 19.53
C TRP A 313 -3.80 12.74 21.00
N GLU A 314 -5.08 12.67 21.35
CA GLU A 314 -5.55 12.83 22.74
C GLU A 314 -4.94 11.77 23.67
N SER A 315 -4.92 10.51 23.23
CA SER A 315 -4.52 9.40 24.09
C SER A 315 -3.01 9.21 24.21
N HIS A 316 -2.21 9.59 23.21
CA HIS A 316 -0.76 9.35 23.18
C HIS A 316 0.08 10.63 23.11
N VAL A 317 -0.30 11.58 22.25
CA VAL A 317 0.51 12.80 22.08
C VAL A 317 0.32 13.74 23.27
N GLU A 318 -0.92 13.99 23.68
CA GLU A 318 -1.20 14.87 24.83
C GLU A 318 -0.74 14.27 26.17
N THR A 319 -0.81 12.94 26.29
CA THR A 319 -0.35 12.20 27.47
C THR A 319 1.15 11.91 27.46
N LYS A 320 1.88 12.32 26.40
CA LYS A 320 3.32 12.12 26.21
C LYS A 320 3.77 10.65 26.11
N LEU A 321 2.87 9.77 25.70
CA LEU A 321 3.21 8.39 25.29
C LEU A 321 3.76 8.33 23.86
N ALA A 322 3.52 9.35 23.04
CA ALA A 322 4.13 9.56 21.73
C ALA A 322 4.62 11.01 21.60
N ALA A 323 5.65 11.21 20.80
CA ALA A 323 6.15 12.55 20.50
C ALA A 323 5.15 13.34 19.62
N ARG A 324 5.22 14.66 19.71
CA ARG A 324 4.53 15.56 18.77
C ARG A 324 5.23 15.47 17.41
N PRO A 325 4.50 15.46 16.27
CA PRO A 325 5.14 15.35 14.97
C PRO A 325 5.80 16.66 14.55
N ASP A 326 6.95 16.55 13.89
CA ASP A 326 7.57 17.62 13.12
C ASP A 326 6.94 17.76 11.74
N LEU A 327 6.43 16.66 11.20
CA LEU A 327 5.74 16.59 9.91
C LEU A 327 4.59 15.58 9.99
N VAL A 328 3.44 15.96 9.44
CA VAL A 328 2.30 15.07 9.22
C VAL A 328 2.20 14.78 7.73
N VAL A 329 2.09 13.51 7.35
CA VAL A 329 1.95 13.08 5.95
C VAL A 329 0.72 12.22 5.80
N GLY A 330 -0.09 12.46 4.76
CA GLY A 330 -1.21 11.61 4.38
C GLY A 330 -1.04 11.15 2.94
N PHE A 331 -0.86 9.85 2.74
CA PHE A 331 -0.74 9.27 1.40
C PHE A 331 -2.11 8.95 0.85
N HIS A 332 -2.54 9.71 -0.17
CA HIS A 332 -3.82 9.51 -0.85
C HIS A 332 -5.00 9.30 0.12
N PRO A 333 -5.24 10.21 1.08
CA PRO A 333 -6.17 9.99 2.20
C PRO A 333 -7.66 9.88 1.80
N GLY A 334 -7.97 9.88 0.50
CA GLY A 334 -9.33 9.68 0.00
C GLY A 334 -10.30 10.83 0.27
N LEU A 335 -9.82 12.01 0.69
CA LEU A 335 -10.67 13.16 1.05
C LEU A 335 -11.67 13.59 -0.05
N HIS A 336 -11.40 13.23 -1.30
CA HIS A 336 -12.24 13.53 -2.47
C HIS A 336 -13.19 12.39 -2.86
N ALA A 337 -13.10 11.21 -2.24
CA ALA A 337 -13.79 10.00 -2.69
C ALA A 337 -15.28 10.02 -2.35
N CYS A 338 -15.66 10.41 -1.13
CA CYS A 338 -17.06 10.60 -0.76
C CYS A 338 -17.22 11.58 0.43
N PRO A 339 -18.42 12.19 0.60
CA PRO A 339 -18.69 13.11 1.71
C PRO A 339 -18.52 12.48 3.10
N ASP A 340 -18.89 11.21 3.25
CA ASP A 340 -18.80 10.51 4.54
C ASP A 340 -17.35 10.38 5.00
N LEU A 341 -16.44 10.01 4.09
CA LEU A 341 -15.02 9.93 4.39
C LEU A 341 -14.46 11.29 4.79
N LEU A 342 -14.83 12.37 4.09
CA LEU A 342 -14.45 13.72 4.48
C LEU A 342 -14.98 14.09 5.88
N ALA A 343 -16.22 13.69 6.22
CA ALA A 343 -16.79 13.91 7.54
C ALA A 343 -15.99 13.17 8.63
N GLY A 344 -15.58 11.92 8.38
CA GLY A 344 -14.71 11.16 9.28
C GLY A 344 -13.33 11.79 9.50
N TRP A 345 -12.81 12.52 8.49
CA TRP A 345 -11.56 13.25 8.59
C TRP A 345 -11.68 14.63 9.27
N LEU A 346 -12.88 15.20 9.37
CA LEU A 346 -13.06 16.57 9.86
C LEU A 346 -12.40 16.83 11.22
N PRO A 347 -12.55 15.97 12.26
CA PRO A 347 -11.88 16.20 13.55
C PRO A 347 -10.35 16.22 13.40
N THR A 348 -9.79 15.32 12.59
CA THR A 348 -8.36 15.28 12.28
C THR A 348 -7.92 16.56 11.58
N LEU A 349 -8.66 17.03 10.56
CA LEU A 349 -8.30 18.25 9.82
C LEU A 349 -8.36 19.51 10.70
N LEU A 350 -9.36 19.62 11.57
CA LEU A 350 -9.47 20.71 12.54
C LEU A 350 -8.30 20.69 13.52
N LEU A 351 -7.93 19.53 14.03
CA LEU A 351 -6.77 19.35 14.90
C LEU A 351 -5.47 19.81 14.22
N LEU A 352 -5.20 19.33 12.99
CA LEU A 352 -4.00 19.71 12.23
C LEU A 352 -3.92 21.24 12.04
N ARG A 353 -5.05 21.88 11.74
CA ARG A 353 -5.17 23.35 11.60
C ARG A 353 -4.92 24.07 12.92
N ASP A 354 -5.61 23.65 13.99
CA ASP A 354 -5.62 24.36 15.27
C ASP A 354 -4.25 24.31 15.96
N TYR A 355 -3.52 23.20 15.79
CA TYR A 355 -2.13 23.09 16.25
C TYR A 355 -1.08 23.57 15.24
N ARG A 356 -1.50 24.06 14.06
CA ARG A 356 -0.64 24.61 13.00
C ARG A 356 0.51 23.67 12.62
N LEU A 357 0.21 22.39 12.46
CA LEU A 357 1.22 21.37 12.13
C LEU A 357 1.66 21.51 10.66
N PRO A 358 2.93 21.23 10.32
CA PRO A 358 3.33 21.04 8.93
C PRO A 358 2.66 19.78 8.36
N VAL A 359 1.88 19.94 7.28
CA VAL A 359 1.09 18.85 6.68
C VAL A 359 1.40 18.73 5.19
N LEU A 360 1.66 17.51 4.74
CA LEU A 360 1.78 17.15 3.32
C LEU A 360 0.77 16.05 2.99
N PHE A 361 -0.17 16.33 2.08
CA PHE A 361 -1.06 15.31 1.52
C PHE A 361 -0.76 15.08 0.05
N THR A 362 -0.71 13.81 -0.35
CA THR A 362 -0.73 13.42 -1.77
C THR A 362 -2.15 13.06 -2.19
N VAL A 363 -2.50 13.33 -3.44
CA VAL A 363 -3.82 13.02 -4.02
C VAL A 363 -3.62 12.45 -5.42
N TYR A 364 -4.56 11.59 -5.85
CA TYR A 364 -4.53 10.90 -7.15
C TYR A 364 -4.75 11.84 -8.34
#